data_AF-L7KK84-F1
#
_entry.id   AF-L7KK84-F1
#
_cell.length_a   1.000
_cell.length_b   1.000
_cell.length_c   1.000
_cell.angle_alpha   90.00
_cell.angle_beta   90.00
_cell.angle_gamma   90.00
#
_symmetry.space_group_name_H-M   'P 1'
#
loop_
_entity.id
_entity.type
_entity.pdbx_description
1 polymer ?
#
loop_
_entity_poly.entity_id
_entity_poly.type
_entity_poly.pdbx_seq_one_letter_code
_entity_poly.pdbx_strand_id
1 'polypeptide(L)' 'MSHTTTEVLLTAKEVSEVCGGIGVSTLHKWAAQREAGLPAEGPPHLRLSARHRRWALSDVQAWIAQSTVK' A
#
# COMPACT_ATOMS: atom_id res chain seq x y z
N MET A 1 2.57 4.21 27.59
CA MET A 1 3.58 4.10 26.53
C MET A 1 2.88 4.42 25.22
N SER A 2 2.84 5.70 24.85
CA SER A 2 2.25 6.13 23.58
C SER A 2 3.35 5.99 22.53
N HIS A 3 3.41 4.85 21.86
CA HIS A 3 4.24 4.73 20.67
C HIS A 3 3.60 5.66 19.65
N THR A 4 4.15 6.87 19.49
CA THR A 4 3.96 7.66 18.27
C THR A 4 4.61 6.85 17.16
N THR A 5 3.87 5.90 16.60
CA THR A 5 4.22 5.28 15.33
C THR A 5 4.30 6.43 14.36
N THR A 6 5.52 6.89 14.07
CA THR A 6 5.76 7.82 12.97
C THR A 6 5.30 7.06 11.74
N GLU A 7 4.13 7.44 11.21
CA GLU A 7 3.55 6.79 10.04
C GLU A 7 4.52 6.95 8.88
N VAL A 8 5.27 5.88 8.58
CA VAL A 8 6.20 5.86 7.46
C VAL A 8 5.39 5.71 6.19
N LEU A 9 5.33 6.79 5.41
CA LEU A 9 4.61 6.82 4.14
C LEU A 9 5.54 6.45 2.99
N LEU A 10 5.39 5.23 2.51
CA LEU A 10 6.15 4.65 1.41
C LEU A 10 5.63 5.08 0.04
N THR A 11 6.55 5.18 -0.90
CA THR A 11 6.27 5.27 -2.34
C THR A 11 5.96 3.89 -2.93
N ALA A 12 5.35 3.87 -4.12
CA ALA A 12 5.05 2.61 -4.81
C ALA A 12 6.31 1.76 -5.06
N LYS A 13 7.48 2.39 -5.22
CA LYS A 13 8.76 1.68 -5.36
C LYS A 13 9.14 0.98 -4.06
N GLU A 14 9.12 1.69 -2.94
CA GLU A 14 9.46 1.11 -1.64
C GLU A 14 8.49 -0.02 -1.24
N VAL A 15 7.18 0.15 -1.52
CA VAL A 15 6.20 -0.92 -1.29
C VAL A 15 6.50 -2.15 -2.14
N SER A 16 6.93 -1.95 -3.39
CA SER A 16 7.33 -3.04 -4.28
C SER A 16 8.54 -3.79 -3.72
N GLU A 17 9.52 -3.08 -3.15
CA GLU A 17 10.68 -3.68 -2.48
C GLU A 17 10.29 -4.43 -1.20
N VAL A 18 9.41 -3.86 -0.37
CA VAL A 18 8.92 -4.50 0.86
C VAL A 18 8.14 -5.78 0.54
N CYS A 19 7.34 -5.77 -0.53
CA CYS A 19 6.54 -6.93 -0.87
C CYS A 19 7.32 -8.02 -1.64
N GLY A 20 8.50 -7.71 -2.19
CA GLY A 20 9.42 -8.68 -2.80
C GLY A 20 8.92 -9.41 -4.06
N GLY A 21 7.67 -9.20 -4.50
CA GLY A 21 7.08 -9.89 -5.66
C GLY A 21 6.01 -9.10 -6.40
N ILE A 22 5.73 -7.86 -5.98
CA ILE A 22 4.67 -7.03 -6.57
C ILE A 22 5.31 -5.84 -7.23
N GLY A 23 5.20 -5.74 -8.55
CA GLY A 23 5.72 -4.61 -9.30
C GLY A 23 4.96 -3.31 -9.00
N VAL A 24 5.67 -2.19 -9.11
CA VAL A 24 5.13 -0.81 -8.99
C VAL A 24 3.87 -0.62 -9.85
N SER A 25 3.86 -1.16 -11.07
CA SER A 25 2.71 -1.09 -11.99
C SER A 25 1.46 -1.78 -11.45
N THR A 26 1.62 -2.91 -10.76
CA THR A 26 0.50 -3.63 -10.12
C THR A 26 -0.06 -2.83 -8.96
N LEU A 27 0.80 -2.20 -8.15
CA LEU A 27 0.37 -1.31 -7.07
C LEU A 27 -0.44 -0.12 -7.60
N HIS A 28 0.00 0.51 -8.69
CA HIS A 28 -0.76 1.57 -9.34
C HIS A 28 -2.11 1.09 -9.87
N LYS A 29 -2.15 -0.12 -10.45
CA LYS A 29 -3.40 -0.73 -10.94
C LYS A 29 -4.38 -0.98 -9.81
N TRP A 30 -3.93 -1.58 -8.70
CA TRP A 30 -4.78 -1.80 -7.52
C TRP A 30 -5.26 -0.49 -6.89
N ALA A 31 -4.39 0.51 -6.79
CA ALA A 31 -4.80 1.81 -6.30
C ALA A 31 -5.83 2.46 -7.24
N ALA A 32 -5.68 2.34 -8.56
CA ALA A 32 -6.66 2.85 -9.52
C ALA A 32 -8.01 2.11 -9.43
N GLN A 33 -7.99 0.78 -9.26
CA GLN A 33 -9.20 -0.01 -9.05
C GLN A 33 -9.94 0.42 -7.77
N ARG A 34 -9.20 0.60 -6.66
CA ARG A 34 -9.79 1.05 -5.39
C ARG A 34 -10.36 2.47 -5.49
N GLU A 35 -9.68 3.40 -6.17
CA GLU A 35 -10.23 4.74 -6.44
C GLU A 35 -11.50 4.69 -7.30
N ALA A 36 -11.61 3.70 -8.19
CA ALA A 36 -12.81 3.46 -9.00
C ALA A 36 -13.92 2.72 -8.24
N GLY A 37 -13.74 2.41 -6.95
CA GLY A 37 -14.70 1.65 -6.14
C GLY A 37 -14.73 0.15 -6.46
N LEU A 38 -13.76 -0.36 -7.22
CA LEU A 38 -13.65 -1.78 -7.54
C LEU A 38 -12.92 -2.53 -6.41
N PRO A 39 -13.23 -3.80 -6.19
CA PRO A 39 -12.46 -4.64 -5.28
C PRO A 39 -11.02 -4.74 -5.79
N ALA A 40 -10.08 -4.36 -4.92
CA ALA A 40 -8.64 -4.42 -5.20
C ALA A 40 -7.96 -5.26 -4.12
N GLU A 41 -7.16 -6.24 -4.56
CA GLU A 41 -6.43 -7.16 -3.69
C GLU A 41 -5.20 -6.51 -3.05
N GLY A 42 -4.84 -5.28 -3.42
CA GLY A 42 -3.66 -4.59 -2.93
C GLY A 42 -3.80 -3.89 -1.59
N PRO A 43 -2.66 -3.43 -1.01
CA PRO A 43 -2.66 -2.71 0.27
C PRO A 43 -3.45 -1.38 0.17
N PRO A 44 -3.99 -0.90 1.31
CA PRO A 44 -4.61 0.42 1.39
C PRO A 44 -3.64 1.51 0.91
N HIS A 45 -4.13 2.43 0.09
CA HIS A 45 -3.35 3.59 -0.35
C HIS A 45 -3.96 4.87 0.19
N LEU A 46 -3.08 5.81 0.54
CA LEU A 46 -3.42 7.16 0.93
C LEU A 46 -3.19 8.08 -0.28
N ARG A 47 -4.25 8.79 -0.66
CA ARG A 47 -4.19 9.78 -1.74
C ARG A 47 -3.79 11.13 -1.15
N LEU A 48 -2.52 11.50 -1.30
CA LEU A 48 -2.03 12.84 -0.91
C LEU A 48 -2.45 13.90 -1.94
N SER A 49 -2.49 13.55 -3.22
CA SER A 49 -2.93 14.45 -4.30
C SER A 49 -3.35 13.63 -5.53
N ALA A 50 -3.95 14.26 -6.55
CA ALA A 50 -4.45 13.60 -7.76
C ALA A 50 -3.39 12.73 -8.47
N ARG A 51 -2.11 13.06 -8.33
CA ARG A 51 -0.97 12.30 -8.88
C ARG A 51 -0.13 11.56 -7.85
N HIS A 52 -0.22 11.94 -6.57
CA HIS A 52 0.67 11.42 -5.53
C HIS A 52 -0.10 10.46 -4.62
N ARG A 53 0.29 9.18 -4.69
CA ARG A 53 -0.23 8.11 -3.85
C ARG A 53 0.89 7.64 -2.95
N ARG A 54 0.59 7.43 -1.68
CA ARG A 54 1.49 6.82 -0.71
C ARG A 54 0.81 5.67 -0.02
N TRP A 55 1.61 4.83 0.61
CA TRP A 55 1.12 3.71 1.39
C TRP A 55 1.72 3.81 2.79
N ALA A 56 0.89 3.66 3.81
CA ALA A 56 1.41 3.55 5.16
C ALA A 56 2.12 2.20 5.31
N LEU A 57 3.34 2.21 5.83
CA LEU A 57 4.12 0.99 6.06
C LEU A 57 3.33 0.01 6.94
N SER A 58 2.63 0.51 7.96
CA SER A 58 1.79 -0.30 8.84
C SER A 58 0.66 -1.02 8.08
N ASP A 59 -0.02 -0.33 7.18
CA ASP A 59 -1.09 -0.90 6.36
C ASP A 59 -0.55 -1.92 5.35
N VAL A 60 0.61 -1.65 4.75
CA VAL A 60 1.28 -2.58 3.83
C VAL A 60 1.69 -3.85 4.59
N GLN A 61 2.29 -3.71 5.77
CA GLN A 61 2.67 -4.85 6.60
C GLN A 61 1.47 -5.64 7.09
N ALA A 62 0.42 -4.97 7.54
CA ALA A 62 -0.83 -5.62 7.94
C ALA A 62 -1.49 -6.34 6.76
N TRP A 63 -1.43 -5.75 5.56
CA TRP A 63 -1.92 -6.38 4.35
C TRP A 63 -1.08 -7.62 3.97
N ILE A 64 0.25 -7.52 3.95
CA ILE A 64 1.14 -8.68 3.71
C ILE A 64 0.84 -9.79 4.72
N ALA A 65 0.73 -9.45 6.01
CA ALA A 65 0.44 -10.42 7.06
C ALA A 65 -0.91 -11.12 6.87
N GLN A 66 -1.93 -10.43 6.35
CA GLN A 66 -3.24 -11.01 6.03
C GLN A 66 -3.24 -11.79 4.71
N SER A 67 -2.50 -11.32 3.71
CA SER A 67 -2.41 -11.92 2.38
C SER A 67 -1.50 -13.15 2.31
N THR A 68 -0.53 -13.28 3.22
CA THR A 68 0.36 -14.45 3.36
C THR A 68 -0.32 -15.67 3.98
N VAL A 69 -1.57 -15.57 4.47
CA VAL A 69 -2.29 -16.71 5.07
C VAL A 69 -3.10 -17.53 4.05
N LYS A 70 -2.58 -17.76 2.84
CA LYS A 70 -3.26 -18.60 1.84
C LYS A 70 -2.36 -19.61 1.17
#